data_AF-A0AAU6EM93-F1
#
_entry.id   AF-A0AAU6EM93-F1
#
_cell.length_a   1.000
_cell.length_b   1.000
_cell.length_c   1.000
_cell.angle_alpha   90.00
_cell.angle_beta   90.00
_cell.angle_gamma   90.00
#
_symmetry.space_group_name_H-M   'P 1'
#
loop_
_entity.id
_entity.type
_entity.pdbx_description
1 polymer ?
#
loop_
_entity_poly.entity_id
_entity_poly.type
_entity_poly.pdbx_seq_one_letter_code
_entity_poly.pdbx_strand_id
1 'polypeptide(L)' 'MSGSLPDTKVVLNDEEQYSIWPSGRDNPDGWHDAGFTGTKDECLAHIEQVWTDMRPRSLREAMKAGDAG' A
#
# COMPACT_ATOMS: atom_id res chain seq x y z
N MET A 1 24.42 9.00 13.41
CA MET A 1 23.69 8.51 12.22
C MET A 1 22.75 9.62 11.83
N SER A 2 22.96 10.24 10.67
CA SER A 2 22.04 11.26 10.16
C SER A 2 20.78 10.53 9.71
N GLY A 3 19.78 10.45 10.58
CA GLY A 3 18.48 9.91 10.20
C GLY A 3 17.87 10.89 9.19
N SER A 4 17.82 10.50 7.92
CA SER A 4 17.06 11.26 6.92
C SER A 4 15.61 11.30 7.41
N LEU A 5 15.00 12.48 7.37
CA LEU A 5 13.57 12.60 7.62
C LEU A 5 12.81 11.69 6.64
N PRO A 6 11.64 11.16 7.01
CA PRO A 6 10.84 10.37 6.09
C PRO A 6 10.41 11.25 4.92
N ASP A 7 11.01 11.05 3.76
CA ASP A 7 10.64 11.74 2.51
C ASP A 7 9.33 11.18 1.93
N THR A 8 8.97 9.95 2.31
CA THR A 8 7.86 9.19 1.71
C THR A 8 6.99 8.49 2.74
N LYS A 9 5.75 8.17 2.33
CA LYS A 9 4.76 7.39 3.05
C LYS A 9 4.14 6.34 2.15
N VAL A 10 3.70 5.23 2.73
CA VAL A 10 2.95 4.21 2.02
C VAL A 10 1.49 4.61 2.01
N VAL A 11 0.88 4.55 0.83
CA VAL A 11 -0.53 4.83 0.59
C VAL A 11 -1.22 3.61 -0.01
N LEU A 12 -2.51 3.50 0.28
CA LEU A 12 -3.41 2.44 -0.15
C LEU A 12 -4.58 3.08 -0.89
N ASN A 13 -4.93 2.58 -2.07
CA ASN A 13 -6.15 3.00 -2.75
C ASN A 13 -7.35 2.11 -2.42
N ASP A 14 -8.53 2.53 -2.86
CA ASP A 14 -9.79 1.78 -2.66
C ASP A 14 -9.78 0.38 -3.32
N GLU A 15 -8.88 0.13 -4.28
CA GLU A 15 -8.66 -1.17 -4.94
C GLU A 15 -7.66 -2.08 -4.20
N GLU A 16 -7.26 -1.71 -2.98
CA GLU A 16 -6.24 -2.40 -2.16
C GLU A 16 -4.84 -2.45 -2.80
N GLN A 17 -4.51 -1.46 -3.63
CA GLN A 17 -3.18 -1.33 -4.22
C GLN A 17 -2.30 -0.42 -3.37
N TYR A 18 -1.10 -0.89 -3.10
CA TYR A 18 -0.09 -0.14 -2.35
C TYR A 18 0.78 0.69 -3.29
N SER A 19 1.11 1.91 -2.87
CA SER A 19 2.08 2.77 -3.54
C SER A 19 2.82 3.63 -2.53
N ILE A 20 3.84 4.35 -2.99
CA ILE A 20 4.58 5.34 -2.19
C ILE A 20 4.19 6.75 -2.61
N TRP A 21 4.05 7.65 -1.63
CA TRP A 21 3.69 9.04 -1.83
C TRP A 21 4.61 9.96 -1.03
N PRO A 22 4.88 11.21 -1.46
CA PRO A 22 5.64 12.16 -0.65
C PRO A 22 4.94 12.44 0.69
N SER A 23 5.68 12.37 1.79
CA SER A 23 5.11 12.55 3.15
C SER A 23 4.58 13.97 3.38
N GLY A 24 5.17 14.97 2.71
CA GLY A 24 4.77 16.38 2.80
C GLY A 24 3.64 16.80 1.85
N ARG A 25 2.94 15.86 1.20
CA ARG A 25 1.80 16.16 0.31
C ARG A 25 0.53 15.48 0.80
N ASP A 26 -0.58 16.17 0.64
CA ASP A 26 -1.91 15.59 0.80
C ASP A 26 -2.13 14.44 -0.20
N ASN A 27 -2.96 13.49 0.20
CA ASN A 27 -3.30 12.35 -0.65
C ASN A 27 -4.30 12.77 -1.73
N PRO A 28 -4.20 12.22 -2.96
CA PRO A 28 -5.26 12.33 -3.95
C PRO A 28 -6.55 11.65 -3.46
N ASP A 29 -7.68 12.01 -4.07
CA ASP A 29 -8.96 11.35 -3.81
C ASP A 29 -8.86 9.83 -4.08
N GLY A 30 -9.43 9.04 -3.17
CA GLY A 30 -9.39 7.57 -3.22
C GLY A 30 -8.08 6.94 -2.74
N TRP A 31 -7.14 7.73 -2.21
CA TRP A 31 -5.91 7.25 -1.58
C TRP A 31 -5.86 7.59 -0.10
N HIS A 32 -5.42 6.62 0.70
CA HIS A 32 -5.38 6.71 2.16
C HIS A 32 -3.99 6.34 2.67
N ASP A 33 -3.60 6.88 3.83
CA ASP A 33 -2.32 6.51 4.45
C ASP A 33 -2.38 5.06 4.95
N ALA A 34 -1.42 4.23 4.55
CA ALA A 34 -1.34 2.84 4.96
C ALA A 34 -0.68 2.64 6.34
N GLY A 35 -0.33 3.75 7.03
CA GLY A 35 0.24 3.73 8.38
C GLY A 35 1.75 3.53 8.44
N PHE A 36 2.47 3.64 7.31
CA PHE A 36 3.94 3.54 7.26
C PHE A 36 4.57 4.76 6.59
N THR A 37 5.63 5.31 7.19
CA THR A 37 6.42 6.44 6.67
C THR A 37 7.90 6.19 6.84
N GLY A 38 8.70 6.51 5.84
CA GLY A 38 10.15 6.27 5.87
C GLY A 38 10.84 6.79 4.61
N THR A 39 12.07 6.35 4.42
CA THR A 39 12.76 6.49 3.14
C THR A 39 12.04 5.70 2.05
N LYS A 40 12.36 6.00 0.79
CA LYS A 40 11.79 5.29 -0.36
C LYS A 40 12.02 3.78 -0.26
N ASP A 41 13.23 3.37 0.09
CA ASP A 41 13.61 1.95 0.22
C ASP A 41 12.85 1.26 1.37
N GLU A 42 12.70 1.92 2.52
CA GLU A 42 11.91 1.38 3.63
C GLU A 42 10.43 1.22 3.27
N CYS A 43 9.85 2.20 2.56
CA CYS A 43 8.46 2.13 2.11
C CYS A 43 8.26 1.00 1.09
N LEU A 44 9.18 0.84 0.13
CA LEU A 44 9.12 -0.25 -0.84
C LEU A 44 9.25 -1.61 -0.16
N ALA A 45 10.22 -1.78 0.73
CA ALA A 45 10.39 -3.01 1.49
C ALA A 45 9.16 -3.35 2.34
N HIS A 46 8.51 -2.34 2.93
CA HIS A 46 7.24 -2.53 3.63
C HIS A 46 6.13 -3.03 2.68
N ILE A 47 5.98 -2.40 1.51
CA ILE A 47 5.01 -2.81 0.49
C ILE A 47 5.27 -4.26 0.05
N GLU A 48 6.51 -4.64 -0.23
CA GLU A 48 6.88 -6.01 -0.60
C GLU A 48 6.55 -7.03 0.51
N GLN A 49 6.62 -6.64 1.79
CA GLN A 49 6.29 -7.50 2.92
C GLN A 49 4.79 -7.62 3.18
N VAL A 50 4.02 -6.55 3.00
CA VAL A 50 2.57 -6.55 3.29
C VAL A 50 1.73 -6.97 2.09
N TRP A 51 2.17 -6.64 0.87
CA TRP A 51 1.49 -6.96 -0.38
C TRP A 51 1.81 -8.39 -0.86
N THR A 52 1.53 -9.35 0.01
CA THR A 52 1.81 -10.78 -0.21
C THR A 52 0.86 -11.45 -1.20
N ASP A 53 -0.28 -10.82 -1.48
CA ASP A 53 -1.27 -11.32 -2.42
C ASP A 53 -1.64 -10.22 -3.41
N MET A 54 -0.95 -10.22 -4.54
CA MET A 54 -1.14 -9.25 -5.62
C MET A 54 -2.42 -9.48 -6.44
N ARG A 55 -3.30 -10.41 -6.02
CA ARG A 55 -4.59 -10.60 -6.69
C ARG A 55 -5.51 -9.43 -6.36
N PRO A 56 -6.11 -8.76 -7.37
CA PRO A 56 -7.11 -7.73 -7.13
C PRO A 56 -8.24 -8.26 -6.23
N ARG A 57 -8.75 -7.42 -5.32
CA ARG A 57 -9.88 -7.76 -4.42
C ARG A 57 -11.02 -8.47 -5.16
N SER A 58 -11.37 -7.97 -6.35
CA SER A 58 -12.43 -8.51 -7.20
C SER A 58 -12.23 -9.97 -7.60
N LEU A 59 -10.98 -10.42 -7.79
CA LEU A 59 -10.67 -11.81 -8.08
C LEU A 59 -10.83 -12.69 -6.82
N ARG A 60 -10.53 -12.15 -5.64
CA ARG A 60 -10.68 -12.86 -4.35
C ARG A 60 -12.16 -13.06 -4.01
N GLU A 61 -13.00 -12.06 -4.28
CA GLU A 61 -14.46 -12.17 -4.07
C GLU A 61 -15.09 -13.19 -5.02
N ALA A 62 -14.66 -13.21 -6.29
CA ALA A 62 -15.12 -14.20 -7.26
C ALA A 62 -14.74 -15.65 -6.88
N MET A 63 -13.57 -15.87 -6.28
CA MET A 63 -13.15 -17.21 -5.84
C MET A 63 -13.85 -17.67 -4.55
N LYS A 64 -14.20 -16.76 -3.63
CA LYS A 64 -15.03 -17.12 -2.45
C LYS A 64 -16.43 -17.58 -2.84
N ALA A 65 -16.97 -17.11 -3.96
CA ALA A 65 -18.27 -17.53 -4.48
C ALA A 65 -18.23 -18.89 -5.22
N GLY A 66 -17.04 -19.43 -5.54
CA GLY A 66 -16.87 -20.65 -6.35
C GLY A 66 -16.67 -21.95 -5.57
N ASP A 67 -16.47 -21.90 -4.25
CA ASP A 67 -16.23 -23.09 -3.38
C ASP A 67 -17.51 -23.55 -2.64
N ALA A 68 -18.66 -23.02 -3.05
CA ALA A 68 -19.98 -23.47 -2.61
C ALA A 68 -20.75 -24.02 -3.83
N GLY A 69 -20.30 -25.16 -4.34
CA GLY A 69 -20.93 -25.91 -5.43
C GLY A 69 -20.68 -27.39 -5.31
#